data_AF-A0A8X7XMQ9-F1
#
_entry.id   AF-A0A8X7XMQ9-F1
#
_cell.length_a   1.000
_cell.length_b   1.000
_cell.length_c   1.000
_cell.angle_alpha   90.00
_cell.angle_beta   90.00
_cell.angle_gamma   90.00
#
_symmetry.space_group_name_H-M   'P 1'
#
loop_
_entity.id
_entity.type
_entity.pdbx_description
1 polymer ?
#
loop_
_entity_poly.entity_id
_entity_poly.type
_entity_poly.pdbx_seq_one_letter_code
_entity_poly.pdbx_strand_id
1 'polypeptide(L)'
;MDLILNIADYYILTPYVYPSTWPENGAFRQIISLLFITNLAAVMLYLMLGSVSYYFIFDHSLMKHPQFLENQVKREIKYALWSVPWISLPTVALFFAEVRGYSKLYDNIEDSPYDHSREIPPGCLDVTSGTEPMEVDVTSSSPFDVTSGCDPMIEDHMPDPYDLTSCLQL
;
A
#
# COMPACT_ATOMS: atom_id res chain seq x y z
N MET A 1 -0.89 1.05 -9.14
CA MET A 1 0.02 2.20 -9.38
C MET A 1 0.22 2.49 -10.87
N ASP A 2 0.40 1.46 -11.69
CA ASP A 2 0.75 1.57 -13.12
C ASP A 2 -0.34 2.21 -13.98
N LEU A 3 -1.61 2.03 -13.64
CA LEU A 3 -2.72 2.61 -14.36
C LEU A 3 -2.64 4.15 -14.41
N ILE A 4 -2.44 4.77 -13.25
CA ILE A 4 -2.34 6.25 -13.14
C ILE A 4 -1.10 6.73 -13.89
N LEU A 5 0.01 5.98 -13.78
CA LEU A 5 1.25 6.31 -14.46
C LEU A 5 1.07 6.28 -15.98
N ASN A 6 0.47 5.22 -16.53
CA ASN A 6 0.25 5.08 -17.97
C ASN A 6 -0.72 6.13 -18.52
N ILE A 7 -1.79 6.44 -17.79
CA ILE A 7 -2.74 7.49 -18.20
C ILE A 7 -2.04 8.85 -18.22
N ALA A 8 -1.34 9.21 -17.15
CA ALA A 8 -0.64 10.49 -17.08
C ALA A 8 0.49 10.58 -18.12
N ASP A 9 1.22 9.48 -18.33
CA ASP A 9 2.31 9.40 -19.31
C ASP A 9 1.79 9.62 -20.74
N TYR A 10 0.67 8.97 -21.11
CA TYR A 10 0.10 9.08 -22.44
C TYR A 10 -0.49 10.46 -22.73
N TYR A 11 -1.29 11.01 -21.82
CA TYR A 11 -2.02 12.27 -22.06
C TYR A 11 -1.19 13.52 -21.76
N ILE A 12 -0.23 13.44 -20.84
CA ILE A 12 0.50 14.61 -20.32
C ILE A 12 1.98 14.53 -20.67
N LEU A 13 2.70 13.46 -20.29
CA LEU A 13 4.16 13.49 -20.41
C LEU A 13 4.69 13.20 -21.83
N THR A 14 4.08 12.27 -22.56
CA THR A 14 4.47 11.91 -23.93
C THR A 14 4.41 13.08 -24.92
N PRO A 15 3.34 13.92 -24.94
CA PRO A 15 3.29 15.05 -25.87
C PRO A 15 4.17 16.26 -25.45
N TYR A 16 4.44 16.45 -24.16
CA TYR A 16 5.07 17.69 -23.66
C TYR A 16 6.49 17.52 -23.12
N VAL A 17 6.87 16.33 -22.67
CA VAL A 17 8.13 16.08 -21.94
C VAL A 17 9.07 15.17 -22.72
N TYR A 18 8.54 14.10 -23.35
CA TYR A 18 9.40 13.09 -23.98
C TYR A 18 9.57 13.31 -25.48
N PRO A 19 10.82 13.28 -26.00
CA PRO A 19 11.04 13.23 -27.43
C PRO A 19 10.58 11.87 -27.99
N SER A 20 10.10 11.86 -29.23
CA SER A 20 9.59 10.67 -29.91
C SER A 20 10.63 9.55 -30.12
N THR A 21 11.90 9.81 -29.80
CA THR A 21 13.00 8.85 -29.87
C THR A 21 13.13 7.97 -28.62
N TRP A 22 12.43 8.29 -27.52
CA TRP A 22 12.51 7.51 -26.28
C TRP A 22 11.50 6.36 -26.26
N PRO A 23 11.95 5.12 -26.01
CA PRO A 23 11.08 3.95 -25.99
C PRO A 23 10.10 4.00 -24.82
N GLU A 24 8.87 3.53 -25.05
CA GLU A 24 7.78 3.69 -24.08
C GLU A 24 7.93 2.86 -22.80
N ASN A 25 8.54 1.71 -22.97
CA ASN A 25 8.92 0.74 -21.95
C ASN A 25 10.29 1.02 -21.32
N GLY A 26 10.90 2.18 -21.58
CA GLY A 26 12.18 2.56 -21.02
C GLY A 26 12.12 2.82 -19.51
N ALA A 27 12.99 2.16 -18.74
CA ALA A 27 13.10 2.36 -17.28
C ALA A 27 13.30 3.82 -16.88
N PHE A 28 14.10 4.55 -17.67
CA PHE A 28 14.42 5.95 -17.41
C PHE A 28 13.20 6.86 -17.57
N ARG A 29 12.39 6.63 -18.62
CA ARG A 29 11.14 7.36 -18.84
C ARG A 29 10.18 7.14 -17.69
N GLN A 30 10.00 5.88 -17.31
CA GLN A 30 9.16 5.47 -16.21
C GLN A 30 9.57 6.11 -14.88
N ILE A 31 10.86 6.13 -14.54
CA ILE A 31 11.36 6.79 -13.33
C ILE A 31 11.10 8.29 -13.35
N ILE A 32 11.30 8.97 -14.48
CA ILE A 32 11.03 10.42 -14.61
C ILE A 32 9.54 10.71 -14.46
N SER A 33 8.67 9.95 -15.14
CA SER A 33 7.21 10.11 -15.03
C SER A 33 6.77 9.94 -13.58
N LEU A 34 7.29 8.91 -12.91
CA LEU A 34 6.98 8.57 -11.53
C LEU A 34 7.46 9.63 -10.55
N LEU A 35 8.69 10.12 -10.73
CA LEU A 35 9.24 11.22 -9.94
C LEU A 35 8.39 12.48 -10.11
N PHE A 36 8.07 12.88 -11.33
CA PHE A 36 7.30 14.09 -11.60
C PHE A 36 5.89 14.02 -11.03
N ILE A 37 5.15 12.94 -11.33
CA ILE A 37 3.76 12.76 -10.86
C ILE A 37 3.71 12.69 -9.34
N THR A 38 4.63 11.94 -8.70
CA THR A 38 4.66 11.81 -7.24
C THR A 38 4.96 13.13 -6.56
N ASN A 39 5.93 13.91 -7.07
CA ASN A 39 6.23 15.24 -6.54
C ASN A 39 5.05 16.20 -6.71
N LEU A 40 4.41 16.20 -7.89
CA LEU A 40 3.24 17.04 -8.15
C LEU A 40 2.09 16.68 -7.21
N ALA A 41 1.78 15.39 -7.06
CA ALA A 41 0.73 14.92 -6.16
C ALA A 41 1.02 15.31 -4.70
N ALA A 42 2.26 15.15 -4.24
CA ALA A 42 2.67 15.54 -2.89
C ALA A 42 2.51 17.06 -2.64
N VAL A 43 2.95 17.90 -3.59
CA VAL A 43 2.79 19.35 -3.50
C VAL A 43 1.32 19.75 -3.51
N MET A 44 0.52 19.18 -4.43
CA MET A 44 -0.91 19.47 -4.49
C MET A 44 -1.64 19.05 -3.22
N LEU A 45 -1.35 17.85 -2.70
CA LEU A 45 -1.95 17.35 -1.47
C LEU A 45 -1.59 18.25 -0.28
N TYR A 46 -0.30 18.60 -0.14
CA TYR A 46 0.18 19.47 0.93
C TYR A 46 -0.47 20.86 0.86
N LEU A 47 -0.54 21.48 -0.31
CA LEU A 47 -1.12 22.82 -0.47
C LEU A 47 -2.64 22.81 -0.34
N MET A 48 -3.33 21.79 -0.86
CA MET A 48 -4.79 21.70 -0.77
C MET A 48 -5.23 21.47 0.69
N LEU A 49 -4.71 20.42 1.33
CA LEU A 49 -5.04 20.12 2.72
C LEU A 49 -4.52 21.21 3.67
N GLY A 50 -3.32 21.74 3.40
CA GLY A 50 -2.75 22.85 4.15
C GLY A 50 -3.59 24.12 4.05
N SER A 51 -4.09 24.45 2.85
CA SER A 51 -4.98 25.61 2.66
C SER A 51 -6.31 25.42 3.37
N VAL A 52 -6.94 24.24 3.25
CA VAL A 52 -8.19 23.93 3.97
C VAL A 52 -7.97 24.04 5.48
N SER A 53 -6.90 23.46 6.01
CA SER A 53 -6.55 23.56 7.43
C SER A 53 -6.32 25.02 7.86
N TYR A 54 -5.60 25.80 7.05
CA TYR A 54 -5.31 27.21 7.32
C TYR A 54 -6.59 28.07 7.40
N TYR A 55 -7.58 27.84 6.54
CA TYR A 55 -8.81 28.63 6.56
C TYR A 55 -9.83 28.16 7.58
N PHE A 56 -9.98 26.84 7.78
CA PHE A 56 -11.06 26.29 8.60
C PHE A 56 -10.65 25.94 10.04
N ILE A 57 -9.39 25.56 10.27
CA ILE A 57 -8.95 25.01 11.57
C ILE A 57 -8.01 25.97 12.30
N PHE A 58 -7.19 26.74 11.57
CA PHE A 58 -6.15 27.58 12.17
C PHE A 58 -6.69 28.89 12.79
N ASP A 59 -6.38 29.11 14.07
CA ASP A 59 -6.67 30.36 14.76
C ASP A 59 -5.63 31.46 14.39
N HIS A 60 -6.09 32.46 13.64
CA HIS A 60 -5.27 33.58 13.20
C HIS A 60 -4.85 34.52 14.34
N SER A 61 -5.43 34.40 15.54
CA SER A 61 -5.01 35.11 16.74
C SER A 61 -3.55 34.78 17.12
N LEU A 62 -3.09 33.56 16.81
CA LEU A 62 -1.73 33.09 17.06
C LEU A 62 -0.66 33.91 16.33
N MET A 63 -1.02 34.55 15.20
CA MET A 63 -0.09 35.37 14.42
C MET A 63 0.33 36.66 15.14
N LYS A 64 -0.39 37.06 16.19
CA LYS A 64 -0.08 38.25 17.01
C LYS A 64 0.84 37.93 18.19
N HIS A 65 1.13 36.66 18.43
CA HIS A 65 1.96 36.25 19.55
C HIS A 65 3.42 36.73 19.36
N PRO A 66 4.11 37.26 20.38
CA PRO A 66 5.47 37.79 20.25
C PRO A 66 6.51 36.77 19.79
N GLN A 67 6.22 35.47 19.93
CA GLN A 67 7.08 34.38 19.46
C GLN A 67 6.76 33.92 18.02
N PHE A 68 5.71 34.47 17.39
CA PHE A 68 5.36 34.13 16.02
C PHE A 68 6.37 34.74 15.06
N LEU A 69 7.04 33.91 14.27
CA LEU A 69 8.10 34.38 13.38
C LEU A 69 7.50 35.13 12.19
N GLU A 70 8.19 36.19 11.75
CA GLU A 70 7.75 36.94 10.57
C GLU A 70 7.71 36.01 9.35
N ASN A 71 6.60 36.05 8.60
CA ASN A 71 6.37 35.21 7.44
C ASN A 71 6.50 33.69 7.72
N GLN A 72 6.26 33.23 8.95
CA GLN A 72 6.39 31.82 9.35
C GLN A 72 5.66 30.86 8.39
N VAL A 73 4.40 31.14 8.05
CA VAL A 73 3.62 30.31 7.11
C VAL A 73 4.32 30.18 5.75
N LYS A 74 4.84 31.30 5.21
CA LYS A 74 5.58 31.26 3.93
C LYS A 74 6.87 30.47 4.05
N ARG A 75 7.56 30.55 5.19
CA ARG A 75 8.78 29.78 5.45
C ARG A 75 8.49 28.29 5.54
N GLU A 76 7.45 27.89 6.25
CA GLU A 76 7.01 26.49 6.37
C GLU A 76 6.68 25.91 4.99
N ILE A 77 5.88 26.62 4.19
CA ILE A 77 5.58 26.21 2.81
C ILE A 77 6.87 26.10 1.99
N LYS A 78 7.76 27.09 2.07
CA LYS A 78 9.03 27.06 1.32
C LYS A 78 9.88 25.84 1.68
N TYR A 79 10.05 25.55 2.97
CA TYR A 79 10.85 24.39 3.39
C TYR A 79 10.18 23.06 3.09
N ALA A 80 8.85 22.98 3.20
CA ALA A 80 8.09 21.80 2.80
C ALA A 80 8.24 21.53 1.31
N LEU A 81 8.04 22.53 0.44
CA LEU A 81 8.22 22.37 -1.00
C LEU A 81 9.67 22.03 -1.37
N TRP A 82 10.64 22.56 -0.63
CA TRP A 82 12.06 22.22 -0.84
C TRP A 82 12.41 20.80 -0.41
N SER A 83 11.73 20.25 0.61
CA SER A 83 12.00 18.89 1.10
C SER A 83 11.33 17.81 0.26
N VAL A 84 10.20 18.11 -0.40
CA VAL A 84 9.45 17.19 -1.28
C VAL A 84 10.34 16.43 -2.29
N PRO A 85 11.22 17.05 -3.09
CA PRO A 85 12.08 16.31 -4.02
C PRO A 85 13.03 15.35 -3.32
N TRP A 86 13.58 15.72 -2.17
CA TRP A 86 14.53 14.88 -1.43
C TRP A 86 13.87 13.63 -0.85
N ILE A 87 12.69 13.77 -0.26
CA ILE A 87 11.94 12.61 0.29
C ILE A 87 11.32 11.74 -0.82
N SER A 88 11.06 12.33 -1.99
CA SER A 88 10.47 11.60 -3.11
C SER A 88 11.43 10.59 -3.72
N LEU A 89 12.75 10.78 -3.65
CA LEU A 89 13.74 9.87 -4.25
C LEU A 89 13.65 8.42 -3.72
N PRO A 90 13.72 8.15 -2.39
CA PRO A 90 13.55 6.80 -1.88
C PRO A 90 12.13 6.26 -2.12
N THR A 91 11.12 7.13 -2.10
CA THR A 91 9.73 6.76 -2.37
C THR A 91 9.56 6.26 -3.81
N VAL A 92 10.13 6.98 -4.77
CA VAL A 92 10.15 6.63 -6.19
C VAL A 92 10.92 5.34 -6.43
N ALA A 93 12.01 5.09 -5.69
CA ALA A 93 12.75 3.84 -5.79
C ALA A 93 11.89 2.62 -5.36
N LEU A 94 11.15 2.76 -4.25
CA LEU A 94 10.21 1.72 -3.78
C LEU A 94 9.07 1.50 -4.78
N PHE A 95 8.44 2.58 -5.23
CA PHE A 95 7.39 2.55 -6.22
C PHE A 95 7.85 1.95 -7.56
N PHE A 96 9.04 2.30 -8.03
CA PHE A 96 9.60 1.70 -9.22
C PHE A 96 9.79 0.18 -9.06
N ALA A 97 10.19 -0.28 -7.87
CA ALA A 97 10.25 -1.72 -7.59
C ALA A 97 8.86 -2.37 -7.63
N GLU A 98 7.82 -1.69 -7.11
CA GLU A 98 6.43 -2.14 -7.21
C GLU A 98 6.00 -2.32 -8.67
N VAL A 99 6.24 -1.34 -9.54
CA VAL A 99 5.90 -1.41 -10.97
C VAL A 99 6.61 -2.55 -11.70
N ARG A 100 7.82 -2.91 -11.26
CA ARG A 100 8.56 -4.04 -11.82
C ARG A 100 8.09 -5.40 -11.28
N GLY A 101 7.05 -5.42 -10.44
CA GLY A 101 6.47 -6.63 -9.90
C GLY A 101 7.25 -7.22 -8.73
N TYR A 102 8.18 -6.48 -8.13
CA TYR A 102 8.89 -6.94 -6.92
C TYR A 102 7.98 -7.01 -5.70
N SER A 103 6.84 -6.29 -5.71
CA SER A 103 5.87 -6.31 -4.61
C SER A 103 5.02 -7.59 -4.55
N LYS A 104 5.07 -8.47 -5.58
CA LYS A 104 4.25 -9.70 -5.67
C LYS A 104 2.78 -9.46 -5.31
N LEU A 105 2.24 -8.31 -5.71
CA LEU A 105 0.84 -7.96 -5.50
C LEU A 105 0.05 -8.54 -6.66
N TYR A 106 -0.69 -9.62 -6.38
CA TYR A 106 -1.47 -10.34 -7.38
C TYR A 106 -2.87 -9.75 -7.49
N ASP A 107 -3.37 -9.61 -8.71
CA ASP A 107 -4.74 -9.12 -8.96
C ASP A 107 -5.80 -10.17 -8.58
N ASN A 108 -5.43 -11.46 -8.64
CA ASN A 108 -6.28 -12.57 -8.22
C ASN A 108 -5.61 -13.39 -7.12
N ILE A 109 -6.41 -13.95 -6.21
CA ILE A 109 -5.93 -14.87 -5.17
C ILE A 109 -5.34 -16.12 -5.82
N GLU A 110 -5.89 -16.55 -6.96
CA GLU A 110 -5.45 -17.73 -7.74
C GLU A 110 -4.01 -17.64 -8.27
N ASP A 111 -3.49 -16.42 -8.44
CA ASP A 111 -2.13 -16.19 -8.93
C ASP A 111 -1.09 -16.22 -7.79
N SER A 112 -1.56 -16.31 -6.53
CA SER A 112 -0.72 -16.39 -5.35
C SER A 112 -0.20 -17.81 -5.12
N PRO A 113 1.07 -18.01 -4.76
CA PRO A 113 1.61 -19.32 -4.38
C PRO A 113 0.96 -19.92 -3.12
N TYR A 114 0.08 -19.17 -2.44
CA TYR A 114 -0.71 -19.62 -1.29
C TYR A 114 -2.15 -20.05 -1.64
N ASP A 115 -2.56 -20.04 -2.94
CA ASP A 115 -3.81 -20.65 -3.39
C ASP A 115 -3.70 -22.19 -3.39
N HIS A 116 -3.54 -22.76 -2.20
CA HIS A 116 -3.62 -24.21 -1.98
C HIS A 116 -5.02 -24.66 -1.57
N SER A 117 -6.03 -23.76 -1.62
CA SER A 117 -7.41 -24.08 -1.23
C SER A 117 -8.20 -24.85 -2.30
N ARG A 118 -7.57 -25.24 -3.41
CA ARG A 118 -8.19 -26.08 -4.46
C ARG A 118 -7.83 -27.56 -4.39
N GLU A 119 -7.19 -28.02 -3.31
CA GLU A 119 -7.08 -29.47 -3.02
C GLU A 119 -8.18 -29.97 -2.06
N ILE A 120 -9.29 -29.25 -1.91
CA ILE A 120 -10.45 -29.82 -1.25
C ILE A 120 -11.08 -30.85 -2.21
N PRO A 121 -11.07 -32.15 -1.87
CA PRO A 121 -11.72 -33.16 -2.70
C PRO A 121 -13.20 -32.80 -2.89
N PRO A 122 -13.82 -33.14 -4.04
CA PRO A 122 -15.23 -32.85 -4.29
C PRO A 122 -16.09 -33.56 -3.24
N GLY A 123 -16.50 -32.81 -2.22
CA GLY A 123 -17.23 -33.37 -1.06
C GLY A 123 -17.39 -32.44 0.14
N CYS A 124 -16.60 -31.36 0.27
CA CYS A 124 -16.64 -30.48 1.46
C CYS A 124 -16.98 -29.00 1.20
N LEU A 125 -17.47 -28.63 0.01
CA LEU A 125 -17.97 -27.28 -0.26
C LEU A 125 -19.49 -27.31 -0.42
N ASP A 126 -20.19 -27.16 0.70
CA ASP A 126 -21.55 -26.62 0.67
C ASP A 126 -21.68 -25.55 1.76
N VAL A 127 -21.06 -24.39 1.49
CA VAL A 127 -21.47 -23.13 2.11
C VAL A 127 -21.88 -22.21 0.96
N THR A 128 -23.06 -22.53 0.44
CA THR A 128 -24.01 -21.66 -0.25
C THR A 128 -23.58 -20.20 -0.41
N SER A 129 -23.11 -19.83 -1.61
CA SER A 129 -23.39 -18.50 -2.17
C SER A 129 -24.79 -18.53 -2.80
N GLY A 130 -25.82 -18.52 -1.94
CA GLY A 130 -27.22 -18.48 -2.32
C GLY A 130 -27.78 -17.07 -2.20
N THR A 131 -28.11 -16.48 -3.34
CA THR A 131 -28.92 -15.26 -3.49
C THR A 131 -30.37 -15.53 -3.06
N GLU A 132 -30.85 -14.79 -2.04
CA GLU A 132 -32.26 -14.50 -1.63
C GLU A 132 -33.19 -15.64 -1.15
N PRO A 133 -34.28 -15.38 -0.37
CA PRO A 133 -34.57 -14.27 0.57
C PRO A 133 -34.88 -14.77 2.02
N MET A 134 -35.04 -13.80 2.92
CA MET A 134 -35.51 -13.87 4.30
C MET A 134 -36.58 -14.96 4.60
N GLU A 135 -36.19 -16.03 5.30
CA GLU A 135 -37.04 -16.76 6.24
C GLU A 135 -36.34 -16.83 7.60
N VAL A 136 -36.95 -16.16 8.57
CA VAL A 136 -36.55 -16.18 9.98
C VAL A 136 -37.21 -17.42 10.57
N ASP A 137 -36.45 -18.50 10.81
CA ASP A 137 -36.91 -19.59 11.65
C ASP A 137 -36.21 -19.53 13.01
N VAL A 138 -36.97 -19.03 13.99
CA VAL A 138 -36.62 -19.00 15.40
C VAL A 138 -37.09 -20.33 15.98
N THR A 139 -36.18 -21.28 16.20
CA THR A 139 -36.16 -22.18 17.39
C THR A 139 -35.17 -23.35 17.23
N SER A 140 -34.01 -23.29 17.89
CA SER A 140 -33.60 -24.32 18.87
C SER A 140 -32.19 -24.05 19.41
N SER A 141 -32.11 -23.85 20.73
CA SER A 141 -30.98 -24.09 21.65
C SER A 141 -30.01 -25.18 21.19
N SER A 142 -28.67 -25.14 21.36
CA SER A 142 -27.84 -24.68 22.47
C SER A 142 -26.38 -24.49 21.99
N PRO A 143 -25.50 -23.81 22.78
CA PRO A 143 -24.08 -23.74 22.49
C PRO A 143 -23.34 -24.98 23.04
N PHE A 144 -22.12 -25.22 22.55
CA PHE A 144 -21.13 -26.17 23.06
C PHE A 144 -21.24 -27.61 22.54
N ASP A 145 -20.36 -27.97 21.58
CA ASP A 145 -19.32 -28.95 21.89
C ASP A 145 -18.12 -28.82 20.94
N VAL A 146 -16.98 -28.47 21.54
CA VAL A 146 -15.65 -28.50 20.94
C VAL A 146 -15.00 -29.78 21.47
N THR A 147 -14.28 -30.49 20.60
CA THR A 147 -13.40 -31.66 20.86
C THR A 147 -13.97 -33.07 20.61
N SER A 148 -13.68 -33.60 19.43
CA SER A 148 -13.19 -34.99 19.23
C SER A 148 -12.74 -35.14 17.77
N GLY A 149 -11.50 -35.46 17.42
CA GLY A 149 -10.27 -35.69 18.15
C GLY A 149 -9.13 -35.76 17.13
N CYS A 150 -8.02 -35.10 17.45
CA CYS A 150 -6.67 -35.49 17.01
C CYS A 150 -6.07 -36.21 18.23
N ASP A 151 -5.28 -37.27 18.20
CA ASP A 151 -4.28 -37.82 17.28
C ASP A 151 -3.88 -39.21 17.89
N PRO A 152 -2.90 -40.06 17.45
CA PRO A 152 -1.61 -39.65 16.87
C PRO A 152 -0.94 -40.60 15.84
N MET A 153 0.24 -40.14 15.40
CA MET A 153 1.45 -40.87 14.98
C MET A 153 1.81 -40.73 13.50
N ILE A 154 2.74 -39.83 13.19
CA ILE A 154 4.15 -40.20 12.91
C ILE A 154 5.04 -38.95 13.05
N GLU A 155 6.01 -39.06 13.95
CA GLU A 155 7.20 -38.23 14.06
C GLU A 155 7.96 -38.21 12.72
N ASP A 156 8.30 -37.02 12.25
CA ASP A 156 9.65 -36.82 11.73
C ASP A 156 10.17 -35.44 12.16
N HIS A 157 11.37 -35.48 12.72
CA HIS A 157 12.15 -34.42 13.34
C HIS A 157 12.17 -33.09 12.56
N MET A 158 11.74 -31.99 13.21
CA MET A 158 12.16 -30.63 12.84
C MET A 158 12.73 -29.95 14.08
N PRO A 159 13.98 -29.42 14.05
CA PRO A 159 14.60 -28.85 15.23
C PRO A 159 14.05 -27.45 15.55
N ASP A 160 13.89 -27.17 16.84
CA ASP A 160 13.29 -25.93 17.36
C ASP A 160 14.14 -24.69 17.09
N PRO A 161 13.54 -23.56 16.67
CA PRO A 161 14.24 -22.33 16.30
C PRO A 161 14.65 -21.44 17.51
N TYR A 162 14.66 -21.98 18.74
CA TYR A 162 14.96 -21.20 19.96
C TYR A 162 16.10 -21.78 20.82
N ASP A 163 16.82 -22.80 20.35
CA ASP A 163 17.96 -23.33 21.09
C ASP A 163 19.22 -22.48 20.88
N LEU A 164 19.44 -21.55 21.81
CA LEU A 164 20.61 -20.66 21.87
C LEU A 164 21.90 -21.37 22.36
N THR A 165 21.93 -22.70 22.44
CA THR A 165 23.09 -23.45 22.96
C THR A 165 24.22 -23.65 21.93
N SER A 166 24.00 -23.31 20.65
CA SER A 166 25.02 -23.49 19.58
C SER A 166 25.92 -22.27 19.31
N CYS A 167 25.81 -21.17 20.06
CA CYS A 167 26.67 -19.98 19.90
C CYS A 167 27.85 -19.89 20.89
N LEU A 168 28.13 -20.92 21.70
CA LEU A 168 29.15 -20.88 22.75
C LEU A 168 30.17 -22.02 22.69
N GLN A 169 30.46 -22.54 21.50
CA GLN A 169 31.72 -23.24 21.19
C GLN A 169 32.10 -23.01 19.73
N LEU A 170 32.71 -21.85 19.44
CA LEU A 170 33.80 -21.66 18.48
C LEU A 170 34.34 -20.22 18.58
#